data_AF-A0A7W3HGJ2-F1
#
_entry.id   AF-A0A7W3HGJ2-F1
#
_cell.length_a   1.000
_cell.length_b   1.000
_cell.length_c   1.000
_cell.angle_alpha   90.00
_cell.angle_beta   90.00
_cell.angle_gamma   90.00
#
_symmetry.space_group_name_H-M   'P 1'
#
loop_
_entity.id
_entity.type
_entity.pdbx_description
1 polymer ?
#
loop_
_entity_poly.entity_id
_entity_poly.type
_entity_poly.pdbx_seq_one_letter_code
_entity_poly.pdbx_strand_id
1 'polypeptide(L)'
;MTTNISSLASLIWSVADLLRGDFKQSQYGRIILPFTVLRRLECVLAPTKAQILATVENTKALPDLARDKLLLNASGQAFYNTSPLELSKLGENHVGDNLDAYVRAFSKDAREVFEHFSFEASITLLEDADLLYKVSRSFATVDLSPEAVDNYHMGLVFEELIRRFAESSNETAGEHFTPRDIVRLTTSLVFSGDDDVLAKPG
;
A
#
# COMPACT_ATOMS: atom_id res chain seq x y z
N MET A 1 -11.12 5.37 19.44
CA MET A 1 -11.62 6.44 18.57
C MET A 1 -12.08 5.77 17.29
N THR A 2 -13.31 5.97 16.86
CA THR A 2 -13.84 5.36 15.63
C THR A 2 -13.19 6.02 14.43
N THR A 3 -12.17 5.38 13.88
CA THR A 3 -11.57 5.77 12.61
C THR A 3 -12.66 5.74 11.54
N ASN A 4 -13.03 6.91 11.03
CA ASN A 4 -14.17 7.04 10.13
C ASN A 4 -13.71 6.56 8.74
N ILE A 5 -13.83 5.25 8.49
CA ILE A 5 -13.37 4.56 7.26
C ILE A 5 -13.83 5.31 6.00
N SER A 6 -15.08 5.78 6.01
CA SER A 6 -15.66 6.54 4.91
C SER A 6 -14.94 7.87 4.66
N SER A 7 -14.46 8.56 5.71
CA SER A 7 -13.71 9.81 5.52
C SER A 7 -12.32 9.57 4.98
N LEU A 8 -11.62 8.52 5.40
CA LEU A 8 -10.30 8.15 4.86
C LEU A 8 -10.41 7.69 3.40
N ALA A 9 -11.38 6.82 3.09
CA ALA A 9 -11.63 6.40 1.71
C ALA A 9 -11.98 7.60 0.83
N SER A 10 -12.77 8.55 1.33
CA SER A 10 -13.09 9.78 0.59
C SER A 10 -11.90 10.73 0.46
N LEU A 11 -10.99 10.76 1.43
CA LEU A 11 -9.76 11.53 1.36
C LEU A 11 -8.82 10.93 0.30
N ILE A 12 -8.59 9.61 0.31
CA ILE A 12 -7.80 8.92 -0.72
C ILE A 12 -8.45 9.10 -2.11
N TRP A 13 -9.78 9.05 -2.18
CA TRP A 13 -10.52 9.34 -3.41
C TRP A 13 -10.34 10.77 -3.90
N SER A 14 -10.29 11.76 -3.00
CA SER A 14 -10.01 13.16 -3.38
C SER A 14 -8.62 13.34 -4.00
N VAL A 15 -7.65 12.50 -3.64
CA VAL A 15 -6.35 12.43 -4.33
C VAL A 15 -6.50 11.84 -5.74
N ALA A 16 -7.36 10.82 -5.90
CA ALA A 16 -7.69 10.26 -7.21
C ALA A 16 -8.42 11.26 -8.12
N ASP A 17 -9.19 12.19 -7.56
CA ASP A 17 -9.82 13.26 -8.34
C ASP A 17 -8.79 14.20 -9.01
N LEU A 18 -7.54 14.26 -8.53
CA LEU A 18 -6.45 14.98 -9.23
C LEU A 18 -6.10 14.37 -10.59
N LEU A 19 -6.44 13.09 -10.80
CA LEU A 19 -6.25 12.38 -12.06
C LEU A 19 -7.39 12.65 -13.06
N ARG A 20 -8.43 13.39 -12.64
CA ARG A 20 -9.60 13.68 -13.46
C ARG A 20 -9.25 14.65 -14.57
N GLY A 21 -9.35 14.15 -15.80
CA GLY A 21 -9.09 14.90 -17.04
C GLY A 21 -8.03 14.19 -17.88
N ASP A 22 -6.95 13.74 -17.24
CA ASP A 22 -5.80 13.10 -17.89
C ASP A 22 -5.95 11.57 -17.97
N PHE A 23 -6.65 10.96 -17.01
CA PHE A 23 -6.81 9.50 -16.93
C PHE A 23 -8.28 9.06 -16.95
N LYS A 24 -8.51 7.80 -17.35
CA LYS A 24 -9.82 7.16 -17.25
C LYS A 24 -10.06 6.67 -15.83
N GLN A 25 -11.32 6.67 -15.37
CA GLN A 25 -11.69 6.20 -14.04
C GLN A 25 -11.24 4.75 -13.76
N SER A 26 -11.26 3.87 -14.76
CA SER A 26 -10.74 2.50 -14.65
C SER A 26 -9.24 2.42 -14.36
N GLN A 27 -8.48 3.46 -14.72
CA GLN A 27 -7.04 3.53 -14.45
C GLN A 27 -6.74 4.05 -13.05
N TYR A 28 -7.68 4.77 -12.41
CA TYR A 28 -7.43 5.39 -11.11
C TYR A 28 -7.11 4.34 -10.05
N GLY A 29 -7.84 3.22 -10.03
CA GLY A 29 -7.59 2.15 -9.06
C GLY A 29 -6.17 1.59 -9.19
N ARG A 30 -5.71 1.32 -10.42
CA ARG A 30 -4.36 0.80 -10.67
C ARG A 30 -3.26 1.78 -10.26
N ILE A 31 -3.51 3.07 -10.34
CA ILE A 31 -2.56 4.11 -9.94
C ILE A 31 -2.60 4.31 -8.42
N ILE A 32 -3.78 4.46 -7.82
CA ILE A 32 -3.97 4.89 -6.43
C ILE A 32 -3.69 3.77 -5.42
N LEU A 33 -4.04 2.52 -5.74
CA LEU A 33 -3.83 1.38 -4.84
C LEU A 33 -2.35 1.20 -4.45
N PRO A 34 -1.37 1.16 -5.37
CA PRO A 34 0.03 1.01 -4.99
C PRO A 34 0.56 2.21 -4.20
N PHE A 35 0.11 3.45 -4.47
CA PHE A 35 0.48 4.60 -3.62
C PHE A 35 -0.07 4.48 -2.20
N THR A 36 -1.27 3.94 -2.05
CA THR A 36 -1.89 3.70 -0.73
C THR A 36 -1.10 2.64 0.05
N VAL A 37 -0.69 1.56 -0.61
CA VAL A 37 0.17 0.52 -0.01
C VAL A 37 1.53 1.11 0.36
N LEU A 38 2.18 1.83 -0.56
CA LEU A 38 3.47 2.49 -0.33
C LEU A 38 3.42 3.39 0.90
N ARG A 39 2.36 4.21 1.01
CA ARG A 39 2.18 5.09 2.15
C ARG A 39 1.97 4.33 3.45
N ARG A 40 1.21 3.23 3.45
CA ARG A 40 1.04 2.37 4.63
C ARG A 40 2.37 1.76 5.07
N LEU A 41 3.15 1.20 4.14
CA LEU A 41 4.47 0.63 4.44
C LEU A 41 5.42 1.69 5.01
N GLU A 42 5.40 2.91 4.47
CA GLU A 42 6.20 4.02 4.98
C GLU A 42 5.79 4.41 6.41
N CYS A 43 4.50 4.55 6.70
CA CYS A 43 4.04 4.88 8.05
C CYS A 43 4.34 3.78 9.08
N VAL A 44 4.33 2.51 8.66
CA VAL A 44 4.71 1.38 9.53
C VAL A 44 6.21 1.38 9.84
N LEU A 45 7.04 1.75 8.86
CA LEU A 45 8.50 1.80 9.02
C LEU A 45 9.02 3.12 9.61
N ALA A 46 8.23 4.20 9.59
CA ALA A 46 8.60 5.51 10.13
C ALA A 46 9.26 5.46 11.54
N PRO A 47 8.72 4.72 12.54
CA PRO A 47 9.35 4.66 13.87
C PRO A 47 10.67 3.88 13.88
N THR A 48 10.84 2.87 13.02
CA THR A 48 12.03 2.01 13.00
C THR A 48 13.07 2.44 11.96
N LYS A 49 12.73 3.41 11.09
CA LYS A 49 13.59 3.88 9.99
C LYS A 49 14.97 4.35 10.44
N ALA A 50 15.05 5.10 11.55
CA ALA A 50 16.33 5.55 12.09
C ALA A 50 17.24 4.38 12.49
N GLN A 51 16.65 3.31 13.04
CA GLN A 51 17.37 2.09 13.43
C GLN A 51 17.79 1.28 12.19
N ILE A 52 16.92 1.19 11.19
CA ILE A 52 17.22 0.50 9.92
C ILE A 52 18.40 1.20 9.23
N LEU A 53 18.38 2.53 9.08
CA LEU A 53 19.47 3.29 8.44
C LEU A 53 20.79 3.14 9.19
N ALA A 54 20.78 3.20 10.53
CA ALA A 54 21.98 2.94 11.33
C ALA A 54 22.50 1.51 11.13
N THR A 55 21.60 0.53 11.04
CA THR A 55 21.95 -0.87 10.78
C THR A 55 22.52 -1.04 9.37
N VAL A 56 21.97 -0.36 8.35
CA VAL A 56 22.50 -0.35 6.99
C VAL A 56 23.95 0.13 6.99
N GLU A 57 24.25 1.27 7.62
CA GLU A 57 25.62 1.80 7.72
C GLU A 57 26.58 0.83 8.40
N ASN A 58 26.17 0.24 9.52
CA ASN A 58 26.98 -0.71 10.29
C ASN A 58 27.19 -2.06 9.57
N THR A 59 26.33 -2.38 8.60
CA THR A 59 26.28 -3.71 7.96
C THR A 59 26.81 -3.69 6.52
N LYS A 60 27.33 -2.55 6.03
CA LYS A 60 27.89 -2.42 4.66
C LYS A 60 29.02 -3.41 4.35
N ALA A 61 29.74 -3.88 5.37
CA ALA A 61 30.86 -4.82 5.21
C ALA A 61 30.48 -6.30 5.38
N LEU A 62 29.21 -6.61 5.68
CA LEU A 62 28.74 -7.97 5.95
C LEU A 62 28.12 -8.62 4.71
N PRO A 63 28.12 -9.96 4.61
CA PRO A 63 27.46 -10.68 3.52
C PRO A 63 25.95 -10.38 3.46
N ASP A 64 25.39 -10.32 2.25
CA ASP A 64 23.99 -9.93 2.00
C ASP A 64 22.97 -10.71 2.84
N LEU A 65 23.20 -12.00 3.06
CA LEU A 65 22.29 -12.87 3.80
C LEU A 65 22.27 -12.59 5.31
N ALA A 66 23.40 -12.12 5.87
CA ALA A 66 23.47 -11.67 7.26
C ALA A 66 22.86 -10.26 7.40
N ARG A 67 23.05 -9.42 6.37
CA ARG A 67 22.48 -8.08 6.28
C ARG A 67 20.95 -8.11 6.29
N ASP A 68 20.33 -8.97 5.48
CA ASP A 68 18.87 -9.11 5.45
C ASP A 68 18.28 -9.48 6.81
N LYS A 69 18.88 -10.44 7.52
CA LYS A 69 18.40 -10.84 8.86
C LYS A 69 18.50 -9.72 9.88
N LEU A 70 19.59 -8.94 9.85
CA LEU A 70 19.78 -7.81 10.75
C LEU A 70 18.81 -6.67 10.43
N LEU A 71 18.54 -6.40 9.15
CA LEU A 71 17.59 -5.38 8.73
C LEU A 71 16.15 -5.77 9.08
N LEU A 72 15.76 -7.04 8.92
CA LEU A 72 14.47 -7.54 9.37
C LEU A 72 14.30 -7.38 10.88
N ASN A 73 15.32 -7.77 11.67
CA ASN A 73 15.29 -7.59 13.11
C ASN A 73 15.23 -6.11 13.53
N ALA A 74 15.97 -5.22 12.87
CA ALA A 74 15.96 -3.79 13.14
C ALA A 74 14.63 -3.12 12.74
N SER A 75 13.98 -3.62 11.69
CA SER A 75 12.67 -3.13 11.26
C SER A 75 11.53 -3.57 12.20
N GLY A 76 11.72 -4.68 12.92
CA GLY A 76 10.68 -5.32 13.72
C GLY A 76 9.49 -5.85 12.91
N GLN A 77 9.63 -5.90 11.57
CA GLN A 77 8.58 -6.26 10.62
C GLN A 77 9.12 -7.31 9.63
N ALA A 78 8.22 -7.90 8.84
CA ALA A 78 8.58 -8.84 7.78
C ALA A 78 9.20 -8.16 6.53
N PHE A 79 9.35 -6.83 6.55
CA PHE A 79 9.88 -6.05 5.45
C PHE A 79 10.68 -4.87 5.98
N TYR A 80 11.61 -4.36 5.18
CA TYR A 80 12.44 -3.20 5.51
C TYR A 80 12.59 -2.29 4.30
N ASN A 81 13.00 -1.04 4.52
CA ASN A 81 13.42 -0.13 3.47
C ASN A 81 14.78 0.48 3.83
N THR A 82 15.74 0.38 2.92
CA THR A 82 17.13 0.83 3.11
C THR A 82 17.39 2.26 2.61
N SER A 83 16.42 2.87 1.94
CA SER A 83 16.54 4.21 1.38
C SER A 83 16.33 5.30 2.44
N PRO A 84 17.16 6.35 2.44
CA PRO A 84 16.93 7.53 3.26
C PRO A 84 15.78 8.42 2.73
N LEU A 85 15.27 8.15 1.53
CA LEU A 85 14.19 8.93 0.90
C LEU A 85 12.85 8.72 1.62
N GLU A 86 11.98 9.73 1.57
CA GLU A 86 10.60 9.72 2.08
C GLU A 86 9.70 10.31 1.01
N LEU A 87 8.42 9.89 0.96
CA LEU A 87 7.43 10.50 0.06
C LEU A 87 7.38 12.03 0.19
N SER A 88 7.62 12.57 1.38
CA SER A 88 7.70 14.01 1.65
C SER A 88 8.98 14.69 1.16
N LYS A 89 10.06 13.93 0.92
CA LYS A 89 11.41 14.40 0.57
C LYS A 89 11.83 14.06 -0.86
N LEU A 90 10.89 13.65 -1.71
CA LEU A 90 11.16 13.23 -3.10
C LEU A 90 11.74 14.34 -4.01
N GLY A 91 11.83 15.59 -3.54
CA GLY A 91 12.29 16.72 -4.35
C GLY A 91 11.29 17.06 -5.46
N GLU A 92 11.41 18.25 -6.06
CA GLU A 92 10.60 18.63 -7.23
C GLU A 92 11.20 18.11 -8.54
N ASN A 93 12.48 17.72 -8.56
CA ASN A 93 13.21 17.27 -9.74
C ASN A 93 13.41 15.74 -9.73
N HIS A 94 13.15 15.08 -10.86
CA HIS A 94 13.28 13.63 -11.08
C HIS A 94 12.49 12.78 -10.07
N VAL A 95 11.22 13.12 -9.88
CA VAL A 95 10.34 12.41 -8.93
C VAL A 95 10.14 10.95 -9.32
N GLY A 96 10.09 10.64 -10.61
CA GLY A 96 9.99 9.27 -11.13
C GLY A 96 11.18 8.41 -10.73
N ASP A 97 12.39 8.86 -11.05
CA ASP A 97 13.64 8.17 -10.69
C ASP A 97 13.80 8.00 -9.18
N ASN A 98 13.45 9.03 -8.40
CA ASN A 98 13.53 8.98 -6.94
C ASN A 98 12.53 7.97 -6.35
N LEU A 99 11.32 7.88 -6.91
CA LEU A 99 10.31 6.89 -6.51
C LEU A 99 10.70 5.47 -6.91
N ASP A 100 11.23 5.27 -8.11
CA ASP A 100 11.70 3.96 -8.56
C ASP A 100 12.87 3.48 -7.69
N ALA A 101 13.85 4.36 -7.43
CA ALA A 101 14.95 4.08 -6.51
C ALA A 101 14.45 3.76 -5.08
N TYR A 102 13.40 4.47 -4.62
CA TYR A 102 12.79 4.22 -3.32
C TYR A 102 12.09 2.85 -3.25
N VAL A 103 11.34 2.47 -4.29
CA VAL A 103 10.65 1.17 -4.37
C VAL A 103 11.66 0.03 -4.44
N ARG A 104 12.75 0.20 -5.20
CA ARG A 104 13.83 -0.79 -5.31
C ARG A 104 14.61 -1.00 -4.00
N ALA A 105 14.56 -0.04 -3.09
CA ALA A 105 15.23 -0.11 -1.79
C ALA A 105 14.43 -0.85 -0.71
N PHE A 106 13.19 -1.27 -1.01
CA PHE A 106 12.43 -2.19 -0.17
C PHE A 106 12.97 -3.62 -0.23
N SER A 107 12.57 -4.44 0.74
CA SER A 107 12.83 -5.89 0.72
C SER A 107 12.24 -6.56 -0.52
N LYS A 108 12.79 -7.72 -0.88
CA LYS A 108 12.38 -8.48 -2.06
C LYS A 108 10.87 -8.74 -2.09
N ASP A 109 10.29 -9.16 -0.97
CA ASP A 109 8.85 -9.46 -0.87
C ASP A 109 7.98 -8.23 -1.13
N ALA A 110 8.37 -7.07 -0.59
CA ALA A 110 7.64 -5.83 -0.83
C ALA A 110 7.79 -5.35 -2.28
N ARG A 111 8.98 -5.54 -2.88
CA ARG A 111 9.22 -5.22 -4.29
C ARG A 111 8.35 -6.06 -5.23
N GLU A 112 8.22 -7.35 -4.99
CA GLU A 112 7.35 -8.25 -5.79
C GLU A 112 5.89 -7.76 -5.77
N VAL A 113 5.40 -7.26 -4.64
CA VAL A 113 4.05 -6.66 -4.56
C VAL A 113 3.91 -5.45 -5.50
N PHE A 114 4.88 -4.54 -5.53
CA PHE A 114 4.85 -3.38 -6.43
C PHE A 114 4.99 -3.75 -7.91
N GLU A 115 5.73 -4.81 -8.22
CA GLU A 115 5.82 -5.37 -9.58
C GLU A 115 4.46 -5.90 -10.04
N HIS A 116 3.71 -6.60 -9.18
CA HIS A 116 2.34 -7.04 -9.47
C HIS A 116 1.36 -5.89 -9.71
N PHE A 117 1.51 -4.77 -9.00
CA PHE A 117 0.73 -3.55 -9.25
C PHE A 117 1.19 -2.79 -10.51
N SER A 118 2.29 -3.20 -11.15
CA SER A 118 2.94 -2.47 -12.25
C SER A 118 3.26 -1.01 -11.89
N PHE A 119 3.83 -0.80 -10.70
CA PHE A 119 4.02 0.55 -10.16
C PHE A 119 4.86 1.46 -11.06
N GLU A 120 5.89 0.92 -11.73
CA GLU A 120 6.73 1.63 -12.70
C GLU A 120 5.92 2.24 -13.85
N ALA A 121 4.92 1.50 -14.36
CA ALA A 121 4.03 2.00 -15.40
C ALA A 121 3.14 3.14 -14.86
N SER A 122 2.64 3.02 -13.63
CA SER A 122 1.86 4.07 -12.97
C SER A 122 2.69 5.34 -12.74
N ILE A 123 3.97 5.20 -12.36
CA ILE A 123 4.90 6.33 -12.23
C ILE A 123 5.07 7.03 -13.57
N THR A 124 5.41 6.28 -14.62
CA THR A 124 5.65 6.82 -15.97
C THR A 124 4.45 7.60 -16.48
N LEU A 125 3.24 7.02 -16.35
CA LEU A 125 1.99 7.68 -16.73
C LEU A 125 1.78 9.01 -16.00
N LEU A 126 1.99 9.02 -14.68
CA LEU A 126 1.83 10.22 -13.86
C LEU A 126 2.90 11.28 -14.12
N GLU A 127 4.10 10.86 -14.50
CA GLU A 127 5.21 11.74 -14.86
C GLU A 127 4.94 12.42 -16.21
N ASP A 128 4.47 11.66 -17.20
CA ASP A 128 4.02 12.18 -18.50
C ASP A 128 2.90 13.21 -18.37
N ALA A 129 2.06 13.09 -17.34
CA ALA A 129 0.96 14.00 -17.05
C ALA A 129 1.34 15.18 -16.11
N ASP A 130 2.58 15.27 -15.63
CA ASP A 130 3.02 16.26 -14.62
C ASP A 130 2.14 16.28 -13.34
N LEU A 131 1.64 15.09 -12.97
CA LEU A 131 0.79 14.86 -11.80
C LEU A 131 1.51 14.08 -10.70
N LEU A 132 2.60 13.39 -11.02
CA LEU A 132 3.33 12.53 -10.08
C LEU A 132 3.70 13.23 -8.77
N TYR A 133 4.26 14.44 -8.86
CA TYR A 133 4.64 15.22 -7.69
C TYR A 133 3.43 15.66 -6.84
N LYS A 134 2.33 16.06 -7.50
CA LYS A 134 1.11 16.49 -6.81
C LYS A 134 0.48 15.32 -6.05
N VAL A 135 0.40 14.16 -6.70
CA VAL A 135 -0.15 12.93 -6.15
C VAL A 135 0.70 12.45 -4.97
N SER A 136 2.02 12.33 -5.14
CA SER A 136 2.92 11.87 -4.08
C SER A 136 2.87 12.77 -2.85
N ARG A 137 2.86 14.10 -3.03
CA ARG A 137 2.74 15.07 -1.94
C ARG A 137 1.39 14.96 -1.22
N SER A 138 0.31 14.75 -1.95
CA SER A 138 -1.01 14.54 -1.35
C SER A 138 -1.04 13.27 -0.52
N PHE A 139 -0.49 12.15 -1.03
CA PHE A 139 -0.36 10.90 -0.26
C PHE A 139 0.54 11.05 0.97
N ALA A 140 1.57 11.88 0.91
CA ALA A 140 2.44 12.15 2.06
C ALA A 140 1.72 12.86 3.22
N THR A 141 0.57 13.49 2.99
CA THR A 141 -0.25 14.09 4.06
C THR A 141 -1.20 13.11 4.72
N VAL A 142 -1.47 11.96 4.09
CA VAL A 142 -2.39 10.95 4.63
C VAL A 142 -1.67 10.19 5.74
N ASP A 143 -2.23 10.23 6.94
CA ASP A 143 -1.73 9.41 8.05
C ASP A 143 -2.37 8.02 7.98
N LEU A 144 -1.57 7.05 7.53
CA LEU A 144 -1.90 5.62 7.53
C LEU A 144 -1.04 4.86 8.53
N SER A 145 -0.66 5.49 9.64
CA SER A 145 0.08 4.81 10.72
C SER A 145 -0.78 3.73 11.40
N PRO A 146 -0.16 2.70 12.00
CA PRO A 146 -0.87 1.71 12.82
C PRO A 146 -1.64 2.33 14.00
N GLU A 147 -1.21 3.50 14.48
CA GLU A 147 -1.86 4.23 15.57
C GLU A 147 -3.15 4.93 15.11
N ALA A 148 -3.16 5.50 13.90
CA ALA A 148 -4.34 6.14 13.32
C ALA A 148 -5.34 5.12 12.74
N VAL A 149 -4.82 4.07 12.09
CA VAL A 149 -5.59 3.04 11.41
C VAL A 149 -5.01 1.67 11.77
N ASP A 150 -5.75 0.90 12.55
CA ASP A 150 -5.35 -0.48 12.84
C ASP A 150 -5.36 -1.35 11.55
N ASN A 151 -4.79 -2.55 11.63
CA ASN A 151 -4.71 -3.43 10.46
C ASN A 151 -6.10 -3.86 9.93
N TYR A 152 -7.09 -3.98 10.81
CA TYR A 152 -8.44 -4.39 10.43
C TYR A 152 -9.17 -3.28 9.65
N HIS A 153 -9.12 -2.05 10.16
CA HIS A 153 -9.68 -0.87 9.52
C HIS A 153 -8.94 -0.52 8.23
N MET A 154 -7.63 -0.76 8.14
CA MET A 154 -6.89 -0.58 6.89
C MET A 154 -7.39 -1.53 5.80
N GLY A 155 -7.68 -2.78 6.16
CA GLY A 155 -8.30 -3.74 5.24
C GLY A 155 -9.67 -3.26 4.75
N LEU A 156 -10.50 -2.72 5.65
CA LEU A 156 -11.79 -2.14 5.29
C LEU A 156 -11.66 -0.91 4.37
N VAL A 157 -10.70 -0.02 4.62
CA VAL A 157 -10.43 1.12 3.73
C VAL A 157 -10.00 0.65 2.36
N PHE A 158 -9.11 -0.35 2.27
CA PHE A 158 -8.63 -0.88 1.01
C PHE A 158 -9.75 -1.55 0.20
N GLU A 159 -10.62 -2.31 0.87
CA GLU A 159 -11.79 -2.94 0.25
C GLU A 159 -12.79 -1.89 -0.25
N GLU A 160 -13.07 -0.86 0.54
CA GLU A 160 -13.94 0.25 0.15
C GLU A 160 -13.38 1.00 -1.07
N LEU A 161 -12.06 1.18 -1.14
CA LEU A 161 -11.40 1.78 -2.31
C LEU A 161 -11.58 0.90 -3.55
N ILE A 162 -11.30 -0.40 -3.46
CA ILE A 162 -11.51 -1.33 -4.57
C ILE A 162 -12.97 -1.29 -5.03
N ARG A 163 -13.92 -1.32 -4.10
CA ARG A 163 -15.36 -1.22 -4.40
C ARG A 163 -15.68 0.06 -5.17
N ARG A 164 -15.26 1.23 -4.67
CA ARG A 164 -15.51 2.52 -5.35
C ARG A 164 -14.88 2.59 -6.73
N PHE A 165 -13.66 2.06 -6.90
CA PHE A 165 -13.03 2.01 -8.21
C PHE A 165 -13.81 1.10 -9.16
N ALA A 166 -14.22 -0.09 -8.71
CA ALA A 166 -15.03 -1.03 -9.48
C ALA A 166 -16.41 -0.47 -9.85
N GLU A 167 -17.05 0.31 -8.98
CA GLU A 167 -18.32 0.99 -9.28
C GLU A 167 -18.15 2.14 -10.28
N SER A 168 -17.00 2.83 -10.25
CA SER A 168 -16.68 3.93 -11.17
C SER A 168 -16.22 3.46 -12.55
N SER A 169 -15.52 2.33 -12.61
CA SER A 169 -15.23 1.64 -13.85
C SER A 169 -16.46 0.86 -14.25
N ASN A 170 -17.21 1.32 -15.25
CA ASN A 170 -18.39 0.62 -15.77
C ASN A 170 -18.05 -0.74 -16.47
N GLU A 171 -16.93 -1.37 -16.10
CA GLU A 171 -16.48 -2.71 -16.47
C GLU A 171 -17.14 -3.72 -15.51
N THR A 172 -18.03 -4.55 -16.05
CA THR A 172 -18.72 -5.70 -15.43
C THR A 172 -18.45 -5.94 -13.93
N ALA A 173 -19.34 -5.41 -13.09
CA ALA A 173 -19.33 -5.48 -11.61
C ALA A 173 -19.29 -6.90 -11.00
N GLY A 174 -19.34 -7.97 -11.81
CA GLY A 174 -19.36 -9.36 -11.36
C GLY A 174 -18.02 -10.09 -11.38
N GLU A 175 -16.99 -9.60 -12.08
CA GLU A 175 -15.74 -10.35 -12.26
C GLU A 175 -14.61 -9.94 -11.29
N HIS A 176 -14.68 -8.76 -10.67
CA HIS A 176 -13.54 -8.19 -9.93
C HIS A 176 -13.77 -7.96 -8.44
N PHE A 177 -15.01 -8.07 -7.94
CA PHE A 177 -15.32 -7.79 -6.54
C PHE A 177 -16.45 -8.69 -6.03
N THR A 178 -16.18 -9.42 -4.95
CA THR A 178 -17.22 -10.16 -4.20
C THR A 178 -17.50 -9.40 -2.91
N PRO A 179 -18.71 -8.83 -2.74
CA PRO A 179 -19.08 -8.13 -1.51
C PRO A 179 -18.87 -8.99 -0.26
N ARG A 180 -18.39 -8.37 0.83
CA ARG A 180 -18.10 -9.05 2.09
C ARG A 180 -19.28 -9.80 2.67
N ASP A 181 -20.50 -9.30 2.50
CA ASP A 181 -21.72 -9.98 2.94
C ASP A 181 -21.93 -11.30 2.20
N ILE A 182 -21.57 -11.34 0.90
CA ILE A 182 -21.60 -12.55 0.10
C ILE A 182 -20.47 -13.49 0.52
N VAL A 183 -19.24 -12.99 0.74
CA VAL A 183 -18.14 -13.81 1.26
C VAL A 183 -18.51 -14.43 2.61
N ARG A 184 -19.03 -13.61 3.54
CA ARG A 184 -19.48 -14.06 4.86
C ARG A 184 -20.60 -15.07 4.75
N LEU A 185 -21.61 -14.82 3.93
CA LEU A 185 -22.73 -15.75 3.72
C LEU A 185 -22.25 -17.08 3.13
N THR A 186 -21.41 -17.03 2.10
CA THR A 186 -20.88 -18.23 1.44
C THR A 186 -20.00 -19.03 2.39
N THR A 187 -19.14 -18.36 3.16
CA THR A 187 -18.31 -18.98 4.20
C THR A 187 -19.19 -19.60 5.29
N SER A 188 -20.18 -18.87 5.80
CA SER A 188 -21.14 -19.38 6.79
C SER A 188 -21.95 -20.56 6.26
N LEU A 189 -22.36 -20.57 4.99
CA LEU A 189 -23.07 -21.69 4.37
C LEU A 189 -22.17 -22.92 4.21
N VAL A 190 -20.93 -22.74 3.77
CA VAL A 190 -19.94 -23.82 3.65
C VAL A 190 -19.66 -24.46 5.02
N PHE A 191 -19.53 -23.66 6.08
CA PHE A 191 -19.25 -24.17 7.43
C PHE A 191 -20.49 -24.54 8.24
N SER A 192 -21.70 -24.28 7.74
CA SER A 192 -22.95 -24.59 8.45
C SER A 192 -23.22 -26.08 8.67
N GLY A 193 -22.45 -26.97 8.01
CA GLY A 193 -22.57 -28.43 8.12
C GLY A 193 -21.44 -29.13 8.89
N ASP A 194 -20.39 -28.42 9.32
CA ASP A 194 -19.13 -29.01 9.85
C ASP A 194 -18.84 -28.67 11.33
N ASP A 195 -19.88 -28.32 12.11
CA ASP A 195 -19.74 -27.97 13.53
C ASP A 195 -19.10 -29.10 14.38
N ASP A 196 -19.33 -30.37 14.04
CA ASP A 196 -18.78 -31.52 14.80
C ASP A 196 -17.27 -31.77 14.58
N VAL A 197 -16.70 -31.29 13.48
CA VAL A 197 -15.26 -31.49 13.15
C VAL A 197 -14.39 -30.37 13.73
N LEU A 198 -14.94 -29.15 13.82
CA LEU A 198 -14.23 -27.95 14.30
C LEU A 198 -14.26 -27.77 15.82
N ALA A 199 -15.10 -28.54 16.54
CA ALA A 199 -15.23 -28.45 18.01
C ALA A 199 -14.20 -29.27 18.80
N LYS A 200 -13.25 -29.96 18.16
CA LYS A 200 -12.20 -30.69 18.88
C LYS A 200 -11.05 -29.74 19.24
N PRO A 201 -10.74 -29.56 20.54
CA PRO A 201 -9.61 -28.74 20.96
C PRO A 201 -8.30 -29.39 20.51
N GLY A 202 -7.39 -28.57 19.97
CA GLY A 202 -5.98 -28.89 19.76
C GLY A 202 -5.17 -28.71 21.03
#